data_AF-A0A226BVX5-F1
#
_entry.id   AF-A0A226BVX5-F1
#
_cell.length_a   1.000
_cell.length_b   1.000
_cell.length_c   1.000
_cell.angle_alpha   90.00
_cell.angle_beta   90.00
_cell.angle_gamma   90.00
#
_symmetry.space_group_name_H-M   'P 1'
#
loop_
_entity.id
_entity.type
_entity.pdbx_description
1 polymer ?
#
loop_
_entity_poly.entity_id
_entity_poly.type
_entity_poly.pdbx_seq_one_letter_code
_entity_poly.pdbx_strand_id
1 'polypeptide(L)' 'MSQIKCKVEECYYNDNYVCGASSIEVKSSVTNNIVNDTRDTACETFVPKREQ' A
#
# COMPACT_ATOMS: atom_id res chain seq x y z
N MET A 1 -18.74 1.43 0.72
CA MET A 1 -17.40 0.82 0.76
C MET A 1 -16.38 1.93 0.93
N SER A 2 -15.41 1.75 1.83
CA SER A 2 -14.36 2.74 2.05
C SER A 2 -13.37 2.73 0.89
N GLN A 3 -13.04 3.90 0.35
CA GLN A 3 -12.02 4.03 -0.70
C GLN A 3 -10.65 4.20 -0.07
N ILE A 4 -9.72 3.31 -0.40
CA ILE A 4 -8.32 3.42 0.03
C ILE A 4 -7.56 4.22 -1.03
N LYS A 5 -6.95 5.33 -0.65
CA LYS A 5 -6.12 6.13 -1.56
C LYS A 5 -4.80 5.40 -1.83
N CYS A 6 -4.48 5.17 -3.10
CA CYS A 6 -3.18 4.66 -3.52
C CYS A 6 -2.46 5.77 -4.28
N LYS A 7 -1.37 6.31 -3.74
CA LYS A 7 -0.55 7.32 -4.45
C LYS A 7 0.59 6.73 -5.26
N VAL A 8 0.80 5.42 -5.17
CA VAL A 8 1.87 4.73 -5.88
C VAL A 8 1.38 4.43 -7.29
N GLU A 9 1.78 5.24 -8.26
CA GLU A 9 1.30 5.17 -9.66
C GLU A 9 1.72 3.86 -10.35
N GLU A 10 2.85 3.29 -9.93
CA GLU A 10 3.39 2.03 -10.41
C GLU A 10 2.76 0.80 -9.75
N CYS A 11 1.87 0.99 -8.75
CA CYS A 11 1.17 -0.13 -8.12
C CYS A 11 0.12 -0.69 -9.08
N TYR A 12 0.12 -2.00 -9.28
CA TYR A 12 -0.86 -2.75 -10.07
C TYR A 12 -2.30 -2.45 -9.66
N TYR A 13 -2.54 -2.36 -8.35
CA TYR A 13 -3.86 -2.06 -7.80
C TYR A 13 -4.23 -0.57 -7.85
N ASN A 14 -3.36 0.31 -8.36
CA ASN A 14 -3.70 1.72 -8.52
C ASN A 14 -4.61 1.92 -9.73
N ASP A 15 -5.86 2.25 -9.45
CA ASP A 15 -6.84 2.74 -10.41
C ASP A 15 -7.16 4.21 -10.07
N ASN A 16 -6.58 5.14 -10.83
CA ASN A 16 -6.81 6.58 -10.69
C ASN A 16 -6.67 7.10 -9.25
N TYR A 17 -5.56 6.77 -8.60
CA TYR A 17 -5.25 7.11 -7.20
C TYR A 17 -6.10 6.41 -6.14
N VAL A 18 -6.85 5.37 -6.52
CA VAL A 18 -7.63 4.53 -5.62
C VAL A 18 -7.09 3.10 -5.70
N CYS A 19 -6.93 2.45 -4.54
CA CYS A 19 -6.53 1.06 -4.47
C CYS A 19 -7.73 0.16 -4.78
N GLY A 20 -7.63 -0.65 -5.83
CA GLY A 20 -8.63 -1.66 -6.23
C GLY A 20 -8.42 -3.05 -5.61
N ALA A 21 -7.45 -3.23 -4.72
CA ALA A 21 -7.21 -4.51 -4.06
C ALA A 21 -8.43 -4.90 -3.19
N SER A 22 -8.83 -6.18 -3.22
CA SER A 22 -9.94 -6.72 -2.42
C SER A 22 -9.66 -6.66 -0.92
N SER A 23 -8.40 -6.75 -0.54
CA SER A 23 -7.89 -6.59 0.83
C SER A 23 -6.53 -5.91 0.78
N ILE A 24 -6.21 -5.12 1.81
CA ILE A 24 -4.87 -4.56 1.99
C ILE A 24 -4.19 -5.16 3.22
N GLU A 25 -2.89 -5.29 3.15
CA GLU A 25 -2.01 -5.63 4.26
C GLU A 25 -1.08 -4.44 4.53
N VAL A 26 -1.09 -3.96 5.76
CA VAL A 26 -0.25 -2.86 6.23
C VAL A 26 0.71 -3.41 7.26
N LYS A 27 2.02 -3.21 7.05
CA LYS A 27 3.08 -3.66 7.95
C LYS A 27 3.89 -2.49 8.51
N SER A 28 4.60 -2.76 9.59
CA SER A 28 5.68 -1.88 10.04
C SER A 28 6.83 -1.91 9.03
N SER A 29 7.36 -0.74 8.68
CA SER A 29 8.61 -0.61 7.92
C SER A 29 9.85 -0.55 8.81
N VAL A 30 9.68 -0.47 10.14
CA VAL A 30 10.77 -0.37 11.13
C VAL A 30 11.02 -1.71 11.83
N THR A 31 12.30 -1.96 12.16
CA THR A 31 12.82 -3.26 12.63
C THR A 31 12.24 -3.76 13.95
N ASN A 32 11.78 -2.86 14.83
CA ASN A 32 11.24 -3.21 16.15
C ASN A 32 9.70 -3.26 16.20
N ASN A 33 9.02 -3.09 15.05
CA ASN A 33 7.56 -3.03 14.94
C ASN A 33 6.87 -1.94 15.75
N ILE A 34 7.61 -0.92 16.21
CA ILE A 34 7.06 0.22 16.93
C ILE A 34 6.83 1.37 15.95
N VAL A 35 5.60 1.50 15.47
CA VAL A 35 5.16 2.57 14.55
C VAL A 35 4.87 3.83 15.36
N ASN A 36 5.56 4.93 15.07
CA ASN A 36 5.33 6.24 15.71
C ASN A 36 4.93 7.32 14.69
N ASP A 37 5.20 7.10 13.41
CA ASP A 37 4.86 7.99 12.31
C ASP A 37 4.25 7.21 11.14
N THR A 38 3.52 7.89 10.25
CA THR A 38 2.95 7.25 9.05
C THR A 38 4.01 6.67 8.13
N ARG A 39 5.22 7.24 8.12
CA ARG A 39 6.38 6.72 7.37
C ARG A 39 6.89 5.38 7.90
N ASP A 40 6.56 5.04 9.15
CA ASP A 40 6.90 3.74 9.75
C ASP A 40 5.92 2.63 9.30
N THR A 41 4.96 2.95 8.42
CA THR A 41 4.03 1.99 7.81
C THR A 41 4.36 1.75 6.34
N ALA A 42 4.15 0.52 5.88
CA ALA A 42 4.29 0.12 4.50
C ALA A 42 3.08 -0.70 4.04
N CYS A 43 2.73 -0.57 2.75
CA CYS A 43 1.70 -1.38 2.11
C CYS A 43 2.34 -2.64 1.52
N GLU A 44 2.05 -3.80 2.09
CA GLU A 44 2.59 -5.09 1.61
C GLU A 44 1.80 -5.64 0.41
N THR A 45 0.62 -5.09 0.16
CA THR A 45 -0.18 -5.39 -1.04
C THR A 45 0.38 -4.74 -2.31
N PHE A 46 1.47 -3.98 -2.21
CA PHE A 46 2.10 -3.38 -3.39
C PHE A 46 2.62 -4.47 -4.34
N VAL A 47 2.17 -4.40 -5.60
CA VAL A 47 2.69 -5.20 -6.71
C VAL A 47 3.04 -4.23 -7.84
N PRO A 48 4.23 -4.28 -8.44
CA PRO A 48 4.58 -3.39 -9.55
C PRO A 48 3.81 -3.75 -10.83
N LYS A 49 3.32 -2.74 -11.57
CA LYS A 49 2.60 -2.92 -12.85
C LYS A 49 3.37 -3.72 -13.91
N ARG A 50 4.69 -3.73 -13.82
CA ARG A 50 5.62 -4.32 -14.81
C ARG A 50 5.86 -5.83 -14.63
N GLU A 51 5.40 -6.44 -13.53
CA GLU A 51 5.59 -7.88 -13.25
C GLU A 51 4.33 -8.70 -13.53
N GLN A 52 3.61 -8.37 -14.62
CA GLN A 52 2.51 -9.17 -15.18
C GLN A 52 3.00 -10.09 -16.30
#